data_AF-A0A9R0QBA8-F1
#
_entry.id   AF-A0A9R0QBA8-F1
#
_cell.length_a   1.000
_cell.length_b   1.000
_cell.length_c   1.000
_cell.angle_alpha   90.00
_cell.angle_beta   90.00
_cell.angle_gamma   90.00
#
_symmetry.space_group_name_H-M   'P 1'
#
loop_
_entity.id
_entity.type
_entity.pdbx_description
1 polymer ?
#
loop_
_entity_poly.entity_id
_entity_poly.type
_entity_poly.pdbx_seq_one_letter_code
_entity_poly.pdbx_strand_id
1 'polypeptide(L)'
;MDAAVKDGVDVLSLSLGGPSIPLDKDLIAIGAFGVMSKGVLMVCAGGNSGPTPSTLSNEAPWILTVGAGSVDRSYRATVRLGDGEAFDGESLTQDKRFSAKAYPLYYPQGTSYCDYFDGVNITGKVVVCDTETPLPPLNSIQAVQAAGGAGVVFINEADFGYTIVVEKYYNLPMSQVTATDGAKIMGYARVGSTAAAHTATILFNSSIVHVKPAPIVAAFSSRGPNAASPGVLKPDIMAPGLNILAAWPSMVPIGGTESYSYNVASGTSMAAPHVTGIVALVKKAHPEWSPSAVKSAIMTTSSTADNAGHPIMDEEHRKASFYSIGAGHVDAAKVVDPGLVYDLDVGDYSAYICGLLGEPAMKTITGNSSLTCAAVGSIPEAQLNYPDADAGQLAEGSLRWVSEDHVVRSPIIADARVVPT
;
A
#
# COMPACT_ATOMS: atom_id res chain seq x y z
N MET A 1 -16.78 -16.97 1.74
CA MET A 1 -16.51 -16.97 0.28
C MET A 1 -17.59 -17.76 -0.43
N ASP A 2 -17.80 -19.03 -0.08
CA ASP A 2 -18.82 -19.91 -0.67
C ASP A 2 -20.23 -19.32 -0.69
N ALA A 3 -20.69 -18.74 0.43
CA ALA A 3 -21.99 -18.11 0.49
C ALA A 3 -22.13 -16.93 -0.50
N ALA A 4 -21.11 -16.07 -0.60
CA ALA A 4 -21.14 -14.95 -1.52
C ALA A 4 -21.15 -15.39 -2.99
N VAL A 5 -20.37 -16.42 -3.33
CA VAL A 5 -20.40 -17.03 -4.68
C VAL A 5 -21.77 -17.63 -4.97
N LYS A 6 -22.38 -18.33 -4.00
CA LYS A 6 -23.73 -18.87 -4.11
C LYS A 6 -24.78 -17.76 -4.31
N ASP A 7 -24.59 -16.61 -3.68
CA ASP A 7 -25.47 -15.44 -3.81
C ASP A 7 -25.26 -14.69 -5.14
N GLY A 8 -24.27 -15.09 -5.96
CA GLY A 8 -24.07 -14.61 -7.32
C GLY A 8 -23.31 -13.28 -7.41
N VAL A 9 -22.34 -13.03 -6.52
CA VAL A 9 -21.48 -11.84 -6.60
C VAL A 9 -20.56 -11.86 -7.83
N ASP A 10 -20.32 -10.70 -8.44
CA ASP A 10 -19.42 -10.58 -9.61
C ASP A 10 -17.93 -10.46 -9.23
N VAL A 11 -17.64 -9.94 -8.04
CA VAL A 11 -16.29 -9.72 -7.50
C VAL A 11 -16.30 -9.82 -5.98
N LEU A 12 -15.20 -10.30 -5.40
CA LEU A 12 -14.99 -10.32 -3.95
C LEU A 12 -13.81 -9.45 -3.54
N SER A 13 -14.01 -8.59 -2.54
CA SER A 13 -12.98 -7.77 -1.91
C SER A 13 -12.62 -8.35 -0.54
N LEU A 14 -11.35 -8.66 -0.30
CA LEU A 14 -10.86 -9.15 0.99
C LEU A 14 -9.65 -8.35 1.48
N SER A 15 -9.91 -7.47 2.46
CA SER A 15 -8.86 -6.72 3.17
C SER A 15 -8.41 -7.47 4.43
N LEU A 16 -7.99 -8.73 4.24
CA LEU A 16 -7.51 -9.64 5.28
C LEU A 16 -6.38 -10.50 4.69
N GLY A 17 -5.44 -10.92 5.52
CA GLY A 17 -4.35 -11.80 5.13
C GLY A 17 -3.67 -12.40 6.36
N GLY A 18 -2.99 -13.53 6.17
CA GLY A 18 -2.13 -14.15 7.17
C GLY A 18 -0.66 -14.11 6.75
N PRO A 19 0.24 -14.66 7.59
CA PRO A 19 1.62 -14.89 7.16
C PRO A 19 1.66 -15.82 5.95
N SER A 20 2.74 -15.73 5.17
CA SER A 20 3.00 -16.69 4.08
C SER A 20 3.08 -18.11 4.63
N ILE A 21 2.27 -19.00 4.06
CA ILE A 21 2.24 -20.44 4.32
C ILE A 21 1.97 -21.17 2.99
N PRO A 22 2.25 -22.48 2.89
CA PRO A 22 1.96 -23.25 1.68
C PRO A 22 0.49 -23.11 1.23
N LEU A 23 0.25 -22.99 -0.08
CA LEU A 23 -1.07 -22.68 -0.65
C LEU A 23 -2.15 -23.71 -0.29
N ASP A 24 -1.77 -24.97 -0.05
CA ASP A 24 -2.66 -26.06 0.36
C ASP A 24 -3.03 -26.04 1.86
N LYS A 25 -2.42 -25.12 2.61
CA LYS A 25 -2.71 -24.86 4.03
C LYS A 25 -3.29 -23.46 4.26
N ASP A 26 -3.26 -22.60 3.24
CA ASP A 26 -3.86 -21.27 3.28
C ASP A 26 -5.35 -21.34 2.91
N LEU A 27 -6.21 -21.12 3.90
CA LEU A 27 -7.66 -21.11 3.72
C LEU A 27 -8.14 -19.98 2.79
N ILE A 28 -7.41 -18.86 2.72
CA ILE A 28 -7.71 -17.80 1.76
C ILE A 28 -7.35 -18.27 0.36
N ALA A 29 -6.20 -18.91 0.15
CA ALA A 29 -5.81 -19.44 -1.15
C ALA A 29 -6.79 -20.52 -1.64
N ILE A 30 -7.15 -21.49 -0.79
CA ILE A 30 -8.11 -22.55 -1.11
C ILE A 30 -9.48 -21.95 -1.45
N GLY A 31 -9.99 -21.04 -0.61
CA GLY A 31 -11.27 -20.38 -0.84
C GLY A 31 -11.27 -19.54 -2.11
N ALA A 32 -10.18 -18.81 -2.37
CA ALA A 32 -10.01 -18.01 -3.57
C ALA A 32 -9.99 -18.85 -4.85
N PHE A 33 -9.43 -20.06 -4.81
CA PHE A 33 -9.46 -20.98 -5.95
C PHE A 33 -10.91 -21.38 -6.25
N GLY A 34 -11.69 -21.71 -5.21
CA GLY A 34 -13.11 -21.99 -5.32
C GLY A 34 -13.89 -20.82 -5.96
N VAL A 35 -13.61 -19.59 -5.52
CA VAL A 35 -14.20 -18.36 -6.07
C VAL A 35 -13.86 -18.20 -7.56
N MET A 36 -12.58 -18.29 -7.92
CA MET A 36 -12.10 -18.17 -9.30
C MET A 36 -12.69 -19.26 -10.20
N SER A 37 -12.81 -20.50 -9.71
CA SER A 37 -13.40 -21.62 -10.46
C SER A 37 -14.88 -21.42 -10.82
N LYS A 38 -15.55 -20.45 -10.19
CA LYS A 38 -16.92 -20.04 -10.47
C LYS A 38 -17.02 -18.74 -11.28
N GLY A 39 -15.90 -18.26 -11.84
CA GLY A 39 -15.86 -17.08 -12.70
C GLY A 39 -15.88 -15.76 -11.94
N VAL A 40 -15.63 -15.77 -10.62
CA VAL A 40 -15.58 -14.58 -9.77
C VAL A 40 -14.13 -14.24 -9.48
N LEU A 41 -13.73 -12.97 -9.64
CA LEU A 41 -12.38 -12.52 -9.26
C LEU A 41 -12.33 -12.13 -7.78
N MET A 42 -11.27 -12.55 -7.10
CA MET A 42 -11.00 -12.16 -5.73
C MET A 42 -9.84 -11.16 -5.67
N VAL A 43 -10.09 -10.01 -5.07
CA VAL A 43 -9.12 -8.92 -4.87
C VAL A 43 -8.74 -8.88 -3.40
N CYS A 44 -7.45 -9.03 -3.11
CA CYS A 44 -6.93 -9.08 -1.75
C CYS A 44 -5.89 -7.99 -1.48
N ALA A 45 -5.86 -7.53 -0.24
CA ALA A 45 -4.79 -6.67 0.26
C ALA A 45 -3.45 -7.43 0.31
N GLY A 46 -2.34 -6.79 -0.07
CA GLY A 46 -1.00 -7.41 -0.06
C GLY A 46 -0.34 -7.54 1.32
N GLY A 47 -0.88 -6.92 2.36
CA GLY A 47 -0.29 -6.87 3.71
C GLY A 47 0.33 -5.51 4.05
N ASN A 48 0.56 -5.26 5.34
CA ASN A 48 1.06 -3.98 5.87
C ASN A 48 2.38 -4.15 6.68
N SER A 49 3.18 -5.14 6.31
CA SER A 49 4.41 -5.51 7.03
C SER A 49 5.69 -5.14 6.28
N GLY A 50 5.59 -4.26 5.27
CA GLY A 50 6.76 -3.68 4.60
C GLY A 50 7.57 -2.76 5.53
N PRO A 51 8.71 -2.23 5.06
CA PRO A 51 9.19 -2.24 3.67
C PRO A 51 10.13 -3.42 3.34
N THR A 52 10.40 -4.32 4.30
CA THR A 52 11.37 -5.39 4.08
C THR A 52 10.86 -6.43 3.05
N PRO A 53 11.76 -7.09 2.30
CA PRO A 53 11.38 -8.13 1.33
C PRO A 53 10.65 -9.31 1.97
N SER A 54 9.85 -10.03 1.16
CA SER A 54 9.15 -11.26 1.55
C SER A 54 8.19 -11.09 2.74
N THR A 55 7.44 -9.98 2.73
CA THR A 55 6.49 -9.62 3.80
C THR A 55 5.04 -9.69 3.34
N LEU A 56 4.78 -10.11 2.10
CA LEU A 56 3.45 -10.12 1.51
C LEU A 56 2.56 -11.26 2.01
N SER A 57 1.26 -11.03 1.88
CA SER A 57 0.18 -11.98 2.12
C SER A 57 -0.62 -12.19 0.84
N ASN A 58 -1.48 -13.21 0.85
CA ASN A 58 -2.41 -13.50 -0.25
C ASN A 58 -1.67 -13.74 -1.57
N GLU A 59 -0.74 -14.71 -1.55
CA GLU A 59 0.26 -14.87 -2.61
C GLU A 59 -0.19 -15.77 -3.77
N ALA A 60 -1.38 -16.38 -3.67
CA ALA A 60 -1.85 -17.34 -4.67
C ALA A 60 -2.00 -16.68 -6.06
N PRO A 61 -1.62 -17.37 -7.16
CA PRO A 61 -1.70 -16.82 -8.51
C PRO A 61 -3.14 -16.43 -8.95
N TRP A 62 -4.15 -17.14 -8.47
CA TRP A 62 -5.56 -16.85 -8.79
C TRP A 62 -6.18 -15.71 -7.95
N ILE A 63 -5.40 -15.05 -7.09
CA ILE A 63 -5.81 -13.84 -6.34
C ILE A 63 -5.23 -12.60 -7.02
N LEU A 64 -5.99 -11.51 -7.14
CA LEU A 64 -5.46 -10.18 -7.48
C LEU A 64 -4.98 -9.46 -6.21
N THR A 65 -3.66 -9.41 -5.99
CA THR A 65 -3.03 -8.93 -4.76
C THR A 65 -2.56 -7.48 -4.92
N VAL A 66 -3.03 -6.60 -4.04
CA VAL A 66 -2.91 -5.15 -4.20
C VAL A 66 -1.96 -4.54 -3.16
N GLY A 67 -0.89 -3.90 -3.64
CA GLY A 67 0.00 -3.03 -2.87
C GLY A 67 -0.56 -1.62 -2.68
N ALA A 68 -0.03 -0.87 -1.71
CA ALA A 68 -0.51 0.46 -1.35
C ALA A 68 0.47 1.56 -1.77
N GLY A 69 -0.04 2.55 -2.49
CA GLY A 69 0.67 3.78 -2.83
C GLY A 69 0.00 5.03 -2.28
N SER A 70 0.76 6.13 -2.29
CA SER A 70 0.26 7.48 -2.00
C SER A 70 -0.67 8.02 -3.09
N VAL A 71 -1.41 9.05 -2.74
CA VAL A 71 -2.15 9.92 -3.67
C VAL A 71 -1.47 11.29 -3.73
N ASP A 72 -1.86 12.13 -4.69
CA ASP A 72 -1.32 13.48 -4.85
C ASP A 72 -1.88 14.49 -3.82
N ARG A 73 -2.35 14.02 -2.66
CA ARG A 73 -2.93 14.81 -1.57
C ARG A 73 -2.04 14.75 -0.33
N SER A 74 -1.89 15.88 0.34
CA SER A 74 -1.20 16.00 1.64
C SER A 74 -2.02 16.82 2.62
N TYR A 75 -2.08 16.41 3.88
CA TYR A 75 -2.71 17.17 4.98
C TYR A 75 -1.69 18.11 5.61
N ARG A 76 -1.27 19.11 4.83
CA ARG A 76 -0.04 19.87 5.07
C ARG A 76 -0.03 20.61 6.42
N ALA A 77 0.98 20.29 7.23
CA ALA A 77 1.33 20.95 8.48
C ALA A 77 2.85 21.22 8.49
N THR A 78 3.28 22.40 8.05
CA THR A 78 4.70 22.72 7.90
C THR A 78 5.28 23.23 9.22
N VAL A 79 6.36 22.62 9.71
CA VAL A 79 7.11 23.09 10.87
C VAL A 79 8.09 24.16 10.42
N ARG A 80 7.89 25.42 10.83
CA ARG A 80 8.82 26.53 10.57
C ARG A 80 9.60 26.87 11.83
N LEU A 81 10.92 26.75 11.76
CA LEU A 81 11.84 27.06 12.86
C LEU A 81 12.13 28.56 12.95
N GLY A 82 12.67 28.99 14.09
CA GLY A 82 13.00 30.39 14.36
C GLY A 82 14.16 30.95 13.52
N ASP A 83 15.00 30.08 12.95
CA ASP A 83 16.05 30.44 11.98
C ASP A 83 15.52 30.59 10.54
N GLY A 84 14.25 30.27 10.31
CA GLY A 84 13.57 30.40 9.02
C GLY A 84 13.51 29.11 8.20
N GLU A 85 14.19 28.03 8.62
CA GLU A 85 14.04 26.73 7.96
C GLU A 85 12.61 26.20 8.12
N ALA A 86 12.13 25.48 7.11
CA ALA A 86 10.78 24.94 7.07
C ALA A 86 10.77 23.49 6.58
N PHE A 87 10.02 22.66 7.28
CA PHE A 87 9.92 21.22 7.03
C PHE A 87 8.46 20.82 6.86
N ASP A 88 8.17 20.17 5.76
CA ASP A 88 6.81 19.74 5.47
C ASP A 88 6.45 18.49 6.27
N GLY A 89 5.41 18.61 7.09
CA GLY A 89 4.78 17.48 7.76
C GLY A 89 3.30 17.37 7.42
N GLU A 90 2.63 16.42 8.07
CA GLU A 90 1.19 16.21 7.92
C GLU A 90 0.47 16.13 9.27
N SER A 91 -0.80 16.55 9.26
CA SER A 91 -1.71 16.45 10.40
C SER A 91 -3.16 16.65 10.00
N LEU A 92 -4.05 15.81 10.55
CA LEU A 92 -5.50 16.00 10.49
C LEU A 92 -6.02 16.95 11.58
N THR A 93 -5.16 17.34 12.53
CA THR A 93 -5.49 18.21 13.65
C THR A 93 -4.88 19.58 13.42
N GLN A 94 -5.64 20.41 12.74
CA GLN A 94 -5.20 21.72 12.28
C GLN A 94 -5.98 22.84 12.96
N ASP A 95 -5.28 23.68 13.74
CA ASP A 95 -5.81 24.93 14.30
C ASP A 95 -5.07 26.12 13.71
N LYS A 96 -5.69 26.82 12.75
CA LYS A 96 -5.08 27.97 12.07
C LYS A 96 -4.70 29.12 13.02
N ARG A 97 -5.31 29.21 14.20
CA ARG A 97 -4.94 30.22 15.22
C ARG A 97 -3.56 29.93 15.82
N PHE A 98 -3.17 28.66 15.86
CA PHE A 98 -1.84 28.24 16.30
C PHE A 98 -0.75 28.76 15.37
N SER A 99 -1.03 28.84 14.06
CA SER A 99 -0.07 29.29 13.05
C SER A 99 0.28 30.79 13.13
N ALA A 100 -0.37 31.56 14.00
CA ALA A 100 -0.20 33.01 14.12
C ALA A 100 1.00 33.44 14.98
N LYS A 101 1.61 32.55 15.75
CA LYS A 101 2.74 32.89 16.63
C LYS A 101 3.80 31.79 16.69
N ALA A 102 5.03 32.19 16.97
CA ALA A 102 6.11 31.28 17.29
C ALA A 102 6.07 30.89 18.78
N TYR A 103 6.38 29.63 19.05
CA TYR A 103 6.40 29.06 20.40
C TYR A 103 7.83 28.63 20.73
N PRO A 104 8.28 28.74 22.00
CA PRO A 104 9.53 28.12 22.41
C PRO A 104 9.52 26.63 22.10
N LEU A 105 10.63 26.12 21.58
CA LEU A 105 10.80 24.72 21.22
C LEU A 105 11.43 23.97 22.39
N TYR A 106 10.92 22.77 22.68
CA TYR A 106 11.50 21.85 23.65
C TYR A 106 11.72 20.50 23.00
N TYR A 107 12.91 19.94 23.20
CA TYR A 107 13.23 18.59 22.76
C TYR A 107 13.84 17.85 23.95
N PRO A 108 13.25 16.73 24.42
CA PRO A 108 13.71 15.97 25.59
C PRO A 108 15.03 15.21 25.35
N GLN A 109 15.82 15.57 24.33
CA GLN A 109 17.11 14.94 23.99
C GLN A 109 17.04 13.41 23.84
N GLY A 110 15.89 12.86 23.45
CA GLY A 110 15.68 11.42 23.26
C GLY A 110 15.48 10.62 24.55
N THR A 111 15.24 11.27 25.70
CA THR A 111 15.06 10.58 26.99
C THR A 111 13.61 10.21 27.31
N SER A 112 12.64 10.65 26.50
CA SER A 112 11.23 10.23 26.59
C SER A 112 10.55 10.33 25.23
N TYR A 113 9.71 9.35 24.89
CA TYR A 113 8.82 9.36 23.72
C TYR A 113 7.62 10.30 23.93
N CYS A 114 7.86 11.37 24.67
CA CYS A 114 6.86 12.32 25.16
C CYS A 114 5.69 11.68 25.91
N ASP A 115 5.90 10.52 26.52
CA ASP A 115 4.92 9.77 27.31
C ASP A 115 4.85 10.24 28.77
N TYR A 116 5.89 10.93 29.25
CA TYR A 116 5.96 11.46 30.60
C TYR A 116 6.85 12.71 30.72
N PHE A 117 6.45 13.66 31.58
CA PHE A 117 7.14 14.92 31.84
C PHE A 117 7.19 15.23 33.35
N ASP A 118 8.19 14.71 34.05
CA ASP A 118 8.44 15.04 35.46
C ASP A 118 9.70 15.89 35.63
N GLY A 119 9.64 16.85 36.54
CA GLY A 119 10.72 17.82 36.77
C GLY A 119 11.01 18.77 35.60
N VAL A 120 10.22 18.74 34.51
CA VAL A 120 10.41 19.58 33.31
C VAL A 120 9.19 20.47 33.07
N ASN A 121 9.43 21.77 32.89
CA ASN A 121 8.37 22.70 32.49
C ASN A 121 8.29 22.85 30.96
N ILE A 122 7.26 22.24 30.36
CA ILE A 122 6.94 22.38 28.93
C ILE A 122 5.73 23.29 28.67
N THR A 123 5.24 24.00 29.69
CA THR A 123 4.07 24.88 29.57
C THR A 123 4.27 25.91 28.46
N GLY A 124 3.36 25.93 27.49
CA GLY A 124 3.37 26.88 26.38
C GLY A 124 4.43 26.61 25.30
N LYS A 125 5.09 25.45 25.32
CA LYS A 125 6.14 25.08 24.34
C LYS A 125 5.64 24.13 23.26
N VAL A 126 6.25 24.17 22.09
CA VAL A 126 6.15 23.09 21.10
C VAL A 126 7.16 22.01 21.49
N VAL A 127 6.72 20.77 21.59
CA VAL A 127 7.57 19.64 21.97
C VAL A 127 7.92 18.80 20.75
N VAL A 128 9.19 18.43 20.60
CA VAL A 128 9.66 17.48 19.57
C VAL A 128 9.73 16.09 20.18
N CYS A 129 9.09 15.11 19.53
CA CYS A 129 8.91 13.75 20.05
C CYS A 129 9.30 12.73 19.00
N ASP A 130 10.13 11.75 19.36
CA ASP A 130 10.37 10.58 18.52
C ASP A 130 9.17 9.62 18.64
N THR A 131 8.79 8.94 17.55
CA THR A 131 7.76 7.89 17.56
C THR A 131 8.39 6.50 17.44
N GLU A 132 7.87 5.52 18.19
CA GLU A 132 8.20 4.09 18.04
C GLU A 132 7.21 3.34 17.13
N THR A 133 6.17 4.03 16.67
CA THR A 133 5.15 3.47 15.80
C THR A 133 4.83 4.45 14.66
N PRO A 134 4.33 3.96 13.51
CA PRO A 134 4.03 4.81 12.35
C PRO A 134 2.97 5.87 12.62
N LEU A 135 2.09 5.57 13.58
CA LEU A 135 1.11 6.50 14.12
C LEU A 135 1.60 7.01 15.49
N PRO A 136 1.56 8.32 15.75
CA PRO A 136 1.86 8.87 17.06
C PRO A 136 1.00 8.25 18.18
N PRO A 137 1.60 7.77 19.27
CA PRO A 137 0.83 7.20 20.39
C PRO A 137 -0.08 8.24 21.07
N LEU A 138 -1.33 7.87 21.35
CA LEU A 138 -2.30 8.77 21.99
C LEU A 138 -1.86 9.20 23.40
N ASN A 139 -1.18 8.32 24.15
CA ASN A 139 -0.62 8.63 25.46
C ASN A 139 0.41 9.76 25.40
N SER A 140 1.26 9.81 24.37
CA SER A 140 2.23 10.90 24.21
C SER A 140 1.54 12.24 24.00
N ILE A 141 0.48 12.26 23.19
CA ILE A 141 -0.33 13.48 22.96
C ILE A 141 -1.00 13.94 24.26
N GLN A 142 -1.57 13.00 25.02
CA GLN A 142 -2.21 13.29 26.30
C GLN A 142 -1.20 13.79 27.35
N ALA A 143 0.00 13.21 27.41
CA ALA A 143 1.05 13.62 28.32
C ALA A 143 1.56 15.04 28.02
N VAL A 144 1.80 15.37 26.74
CA VAL A 144 2.18 16.74 26.32
C VAL A 144 1.08 17.72 26.69
N GLN A 145 -0.19 17.38 26.42
CA GLN A 145 -1.33 18.24 26.75
C GLN A 145 -1.46 18.45 28.27
N ALA A 146 -1.37 17.38 29.07
CA ALA A 146 -1.50 17.42 30.53
C ALA A 146 -0.39 18.25 31.20
N ALA A 147 0.82 18.22 30.66
CA ALA A 147 1.94 19.04 31.13
C ALA A 147 1.93 20.48 30.56
N GLY A 148 0.85 20.88 29.87
CA GLY A 148 0.64 22.25 29.41
C GLY A 148 1.36 22.61 28.10
N GLY A 149 1.84 21.62 27.35
CA GLY A 149 2.45 21.82 26.03
C GLY A 149 1.49 22.51 25.07
N ALA A 150 2.02 23.40 24.23
CA ALA A 150 1.23 24.15 23.26
C ALA A 150 0.98 23.37 21.97
N GLY A 151 1.91 22.50 21.58
CA GLY A 151 1.81 21.66 20.38
C GLY A 151 2.93 20.63 20.33
N VAL A 152 2.88 19.74 19.34
CA VAL A 152 3.85 18.64 19.22
C VAL A 152 4.31 18.42 17.78
N VAL A 153 5.60 18.19 17.60
CA VAL A 153 6.19 17.72 16.34
C VAL A 153 6.63 16.28 16.56
N PHE A 154 5.97 15.34 15.88
CA PHE A 154 6.35 13.93 15.90
C PHE A 154 7.33 13.63 14.78
N ILE A 155 8.43 12.98 15.11
CA ILE A 155 9.43 12.50 14.17
C ILE A 155 9.14 11.04 13.91
N ASN A 156 8.87 10.73 12.64
CA ASN A 156 8.55 9.39 12.19
C ASN A 156 9.75 8.44 12.34
N GLU A 157 9.47 7.14 12.35
CA GLU A 157 10.51 6.10 12.27
C GLU A 157 11.32 6.22 10.97
N ALA A 158 12.63 5.95 11.05
CA ALA A 158 13.52 6.03 9.89
C ALA A 158 13.10 5.08 8.77
N ASP A 159 12.65 3.89 9.14
CA ASP A 159 12.23 2.79 8.27
C ASP A 159 10.96 3.13 7.47
N PHE A 160 10.20 4.15 7.89
CA PHE A 160 9.05 4.66 7.15
C PHE A 160 9.42 5.68 6.06
N GLY A 161 10.68 6.13 6.02
CA GLY A 161 11.18 7.07 5.03
C GLY A 161 10.32 8.33 4.92
N TYR A 162 9.78 8.56 3.73
CA TYR A 162 8.90 9.69 3.40
C TYR A 162 7.39 9.37 3.55
N THR A 163 7.03 8.17 4.02
CA THR A 163 5.64 7.79 4.27
C THR A 163 5.17 8.35 5.61
N ILE A 164 4.22 9.29 5.60
CA ILE A 164 3.57 9.80 6.81
C ILE A 164 2.15 9.25 6.87
N VAL A 165 1.88 8.40 7.87
CA VAL A 165 0.54 7.88 8.16
C VAL A 165 -0.15 8.83 9.12
N VAL A 166 -1.33 9.33 8.79
CA VAL A 166 -2.05 10.26 9.66
C VAL A 166 -3.27 9.63 10.33
N GLU A 167 -3.49 10.01 11.59
CA GLU A 167 -4.72 9.75 12.34
C GLU A 167 -5.28 11.06 12.89
N LYS A 168 -6.60 11.08 13.14
CA LYS A 168 -7.26 12.22 13.75
C LYS A 168 -7.06 12.19 15.25
N TYR A 169 -6.33 13.17 15.78
CA TYR A 169 -6.20 13.40 17.22
C TYR A 169 -6.99 14.61 17.68
N TYR A 170 -7.28 14.68 18.97
CA TYR A 170 -7.97 15.82 19.56
C TYR A 170 -7.02 16.68 20.39
N ASN A 171 -7.37 17.96 20.48
CA ASN A 171 -6.92 18.88 21.53
C ASN A 171 -5.45 19.31 21.54
N LEU A 172 -4.62 18.90 20.58
CA LEU A 172 -3.25 19.38 20.48
C LEU A 172 -2.84 19.66 19.03
N PRO A 173 -2.48 20.90 18.68
CA PRO A 173 -1.87 21.22 17.39
C PRO A 173 -0.60 20.39 17.18
N MET A 174 -0.53 19.70 16.05
CA MET A 174 0.60 18.81 15.78
C MET A 174 1.01 18.75 14.33
N SER A 175 2.23 18.28 14.10
CA SER A 175 2.78 17.93 12.80
C SER A 175 3.61 16.66 12.94
N GLN A 176 3.36 15.66 12.10
CA GLN A 176 4.29 14.54 11.94
C GLN A 176 5.21 14.83 10.76
N VAL A 177 6.52 14.64 10.93
CA VAL A 177 7.55 14.90 9.92
C VAL A 177 8.38 13.63 9.68
N THR A 178 9.07 13.58 8.54
CA THR A 178 9.98 12.47 8.22
C THR A 178 11.13 12.38 9.22
N ALA A 179 11.75 11.21 9.37
CA ALA A 179 12.95 11.05 10.20
C ALA A 179 14.10 11.97 9.74
N THR A 180 14.25 12.16 8.44
CA THR A 180 15.29 13.01 7.84
C THR A 180 15.12 14.48 8.21
N ASP A 181 13.89 14.99 8.16
CA ASP A 181 13.60 16.37 8.57
C ASP A 181 13.58 16.52 10.10
N GLY A 182 13.09 15.50 10.80
CA GLY A 182 13.16 15.41 12.25
C GLY A 182 14.59 15.53 12.78
N ALA A 183 15.57 14.90 12.13
CA ALA A 183 16.98 15.02 12.50
C ALA A 183 17.49 16.48 12.44
N LYS A 184 17.03 17.26 11.45
CA LYS A 184 17.38 18.69 11.33
C LYS A 184 16.70 19.51 12.43
N ILE A 185 15.42 19.26 12.72
CA ILE A 185 14.67 19.91 13.80
C ILE A 185 15.31 19.62 15.17
N MET A 186 15.70 18.37 15.43
CA MET A 186 16.43 17.98 16.65
C MET A 186 17.79 18.65 16.71
N GLY A 187 18.50 18.75 15.58
CA GLY A 187 19.76 19.47 15.45
C GLY A 187 19.61 20.93 15.88
N TYR A 188 18.64 21.65 15.31
CA TYR A 188 18.31 23.03 15.69
C TYR A 188 18.03 23.16 17.19
N ALA A 189 17.19 22.28 17.75
CA ALA A 189 16.83 22.30 19.17
C ALA A 189 18.03 22.04 20.12
N ARG A 190 19.12 21.43 19.63
CA ARG A 190 20.35 21.13 20.39
C ARG A 190 21.44 22.21 20.27
N VAL A 191 21.43 23.06 19.24
CA VAL A 191 22.53 24.00 18.95
C VAL A 191 22.62 25.11 20.01
N GLY A 192 23.85 25.39 20.46
CA GLY A 192 24.15 26.31 21.55
C GLY A 192 23.62 27.73 21.37
N SER A 193 22.60 28.07 22.16
CA SER A 193 22.26 29.37 22.75
C SER A 193 21.10 29.10 23.71
N THR A 194 20.94 29.90 24.77
CA THR A 194 19.96 29.67 25.84
C THR A 194 18.60 29.18 25.31
N ALA A 195 17.98 28.19 25.96
CA ALA A 195 16.71 27.55 25.54
C ALA A 195 15.53 28.51 25.26
N ALA A 196 15.69 29.81 25.53
CA ALA A 196 14.78 30.88 25.16
C ALA A 196 14.92 31.34 23.69
N ALA A 197 15.94 30.91 22.94
CA ALA A 197 16.20 31.33 21.56
C ALA A 197 15.58 30.41 20.48
N HIS A 198 15.34 29.13 20.80
CA HIS A 198 14.79 28.17 19.85
C HIS A 198 13.28 28.26 19.82
N THR A 199 12.73 28.54 18.65
CA THR A 199 11.28 28.63 18.46
C THR A 199 10.82 27.84 17.25
N ALA A 200 9.56 27.42 17.25
CA ALA A 200 8.91 26.82 16.10
C ALA A 200 7.45 27.28 15.99
N THR A 201 6.93 27.26 14.78
CA THR A 201 5.50 27.42 14.47
C THR A 201 5.06 26.25 13.60
N ILE A 202 3.85 25.74 13.83
CA ILE A 202 3.22 24.79 12.90
C ILE A 202 2.25 25.57 12.01
N LEU A 203 2.57 25.62 10.71
CA LEU A 203 1.79 26.29 9.68
C LEU A 203 0.82 25.29 9.06
N PHE A 204 -0.47 25.47 9.33
CA PHE A 204 -1.52 24.59 8.81
C PHE A 204 -2.04 25.09 7.46
N ASN A 205 -1.92 24.25 6.43
CA ASN A 205 -2.39 24.57 5.08
C ASN A 205 -3.48 23.61 4.58
N SER A 206 -4.37 23.18 5.50
CA SER A 206 -5.53 22.34 5.21
C SER A 206 -5.11 21.08 4.43
N SER A 207 -5.90 20.70 3.42
CA SER A 207 -5.49 19.68 2.45
C SER A 207 -5.04 20.36 1.18
N ILE A 208 -3.86 19.99 0.69
CA ILE A 208 -3.36 20.37 -0.63
C ILE A 208 -3.44 19.17 -1.57
N VAL A 209 -3.62 19.44 -2.86
CA VAL A 209 -3.67 18.45 -3.95
C VAL A 209 -2.57 18.75 -4.97
N HIS A 210 -2.34 17.84 -5.92
CA HIS A 210 -1.28 17.94 -6.93
C HIS A 210 0.14 17.91 -6.34
N VAL A 211 0.30 17.23 -5.21
CA VAL A 211 1.61 16.92 -4.64
C VAL A 211 2.40 16.05 -5.62
N LYS A 212 3.68 16.40 -5.81
CA LYS A 212 4.62 15.65 -6.65
C LYS A 212 5.83 15.23 -5.83
N PRO A 213 6.34 14.00 -6.01
CA PRO A 213 5.80 12.96 -6.88
C PRO A 213 4.63 12.19 -6.23
N ALA A 214 3.70 11.68 -7.04
CA ALA A 214 2.68 10.72 -6.61
C ALA A 214 2.23 9.83 -7.80
N PRO A 215 2.01 8.52 -7.59
CA PRO A 215 2.12 7.79 -6.33
C PRO A 215 3.58 7.47 -5.95
N ILE A 216 3.80 7.25 -4.67
CA ILE A 216 5.01 6.66 -4.06
C ILE A 216 4.56 5.41 -3.30
N VAL A 217 5.35 4.34 -3.29
CA VAL A 217 5.02 3.13 -2.51
C VAL A 217 4.99 3.49 -1.03
N ALA A 218 3.91 3.14 -0.33
CA ALA A 218 3.84 3.33 1.11
C ALA A 218 4.78 2.37 1.82
N ALA A 219 5.52 2.84 2.83
CA ALA A 219 6.50 2.05 3.57
C ALA A 219 5.91 0.74 4.11
N PHE A 220 4.73 0.82 4.73
CA PHE A 220 4.04 -0.36 5.28
C PHE A 220 3.61 -1.36 4.20
N SER A 221 3.49 -0.98 2.92
CA SER A 221 3.02 -1.91 1.88
C SER A 221 3.97 -3.10 1.80
N SER A 222 3.47 -4.29 2.10
CA SER A 222 4.28 -5.51 2.07
C SER A 222 4.88 -5.76 0.69
N ARG A 223 6.04 -6.43 0.67
CA ARG A 223 6.86 -6.63 -0.53
C ARG A 223 7.00 -8.10 -0.90
N GLY A 224 7.16 -8.32 -2.21
CA GLY A 224 7.74 -9.53 -2.78
C GLY A 224 9.17 -9.83 -2.31
N PRO A 225 9.75 -10.97 -2.70
CA PRO A 225 9.17 -12.00 -3.58
C PRO A 225 8.05 -12.82 -2.94
N ASN A 226 7.25 -13.49 -3.79
CA ASN A 226 6.23 -14.46 -3.42
C ASN A 226 6.88 -15.71 -2.83
N ALA A 227 6.61 -16.01 -1.56
CA ALA A 227 7.22 -17.14 -0.89
C ALA A 227 6.45 -18.45 -1.13
N ALA A 228 5.12 -18.40 -1.21
CA ALA A 228 4.29 -19.58 -1.44
C ALA A 228 4.25 -20.05 -2.91
N SER A 229 4.59 -19.16 -3.86
CA SER A 229 4.61 -19.43 -5.30
C SER A 229 5.70 -18.59 -6.00
N PRO A 230 7.00 -18.93 -5.82
CA PRO A 230 8.11 -18.03 -6.18
C PRO A 230 8.25 -17.64 -7.66
N GLY A 231 7.72 -18.42 -8.60
CA GLY A 231 7.72 -18.11 -10.03
C GLY A 231 6.61 -17.15 -10.48
N VAL A 232 5.79 -16.66 -9.55
CA VAL A 232 4.73 -15.67 -9.84
C VAL A 232 5.01 -14.40 -9.05
N LEU A 233 5.09 -13.27 -9.77
CA LEU A 233 5.37 -11.98 -9.16
C LEU A 233 4.26 -11.52 -8.21
N LYS A 234 4.64 -10.96 -7.06
CA LYS A 234 3.73 -10.25 -6.15
C LYS A 234 4.37 -8.97 -5.55
N PRO A 235 3.57 -7.94 -5.21
CA PRO A 235 2.11 -7.83 -5.47
C PRO A 235 1.82 -7.76 -6.97
N ASP A 236 0.54 -7.89 -7.36
CA ASP A 236 0.17 -7.83 -8.79
C ASP A 236 0.11 -6.40 -9.30
N ILE A 237 -0.44 -5.50 -8.46
CA ILE A 237 -0.75 -4.12 -8.82
C ILE A 237 -0.62 -3.23 -7.57
N MET A 238 -0.41 -1.93 -7.76
CA MET A 238 -0.49 -0.92 -6.72
C MET A 238 -1.71 -0.02 -6.92
N ALA A 239 -2.34 0.40 -5.82
CA ALA A 239 -3.47 1.33 -5.85
C ALA A 239 -3.44 2.31 -4.65
N PRO A 240 -4.28 3.35 -4.62
CA PRO A 240 -4.36 4.30 -3.50
C PRO A 240 -4.65 3.61 -2.16
N GLY A 241 -3.69 3.64 -1.24
CA GLY A 241 -3.81 2.99 0.07
C GLY A 241 -3.29 3.80 1.25
N LEU A 242 -2.65 4.95 1.00
CA LEU A 242 -2.15 5.84 2.04
C LEU A 242 -3.12 7.00 2.28
N ASN A 243 -3.55 7.15 3.53
CA ASN A 243 -4.35 8.25 4.05
C ASN A 243 -5.67 8.44 3.30
N ILE A 244 -6.43 7.36 3.07
CA ILE A 244 -7.69 7.33 2.32
C ILE A 244 -8.86 7.70 3.23
N LEU A 245 -9.71 8.62 2.76
CA LEU A 245 -10.95 9.02 3.44
C LEU A 245 -12.09 8.08 3.03
N ALA A 246 -12.76 7.46 4.00
CA ALA A 246 -13.91 6.58 3.77
C ALA A 246 -14.94 6.71 4.90
N ALA A 247 -16.13 6.12 4.68
CA ALA A 247 -17.18 6.07 5.70
C ALA A 247 -16.71 5.32 6.95
N TRP A 248 -17.15 5.76 8.12
CA TRP A 248 -16.79 5.19 9.41
C TRP A 248 -18.03 5.07 10.32
N PRO A 249 -18.15 4.00 11.12
CA PRO A 249 -19.26 3.88 12.06
C PRO A 249 -19.26 5.03 13.08
N SER A 250 -20.35 5.82 13.11
CA SER A 250 -20.45 7.02 13.94
C SER A 250 -20.49 6.77 15.45
N MET A 251 -20.47 5.50 15.87
CA MET A 251 -20.43 5.07 17.28
C MET A 251 -19.04 4.58 17.70
N VAL A 252 -18.09 4.49 16.77
CA VAL A 252 -16.72 4.05 17.03
C VAL A 252 -15.83 5.29 17.02
N PRO A 253 -15.27 5.70 18.18
CA PRO A 253 -14.39 6.85 18.25
C PRO A 253 -13.11 6.67 17.44
N ILE A 254 -12.50 7.79 17.04
CA ILE A 254 -11.22 7.82 16.30
C ILE A 254 -10.23 8.63 17.13
N GLY A 255 -9.09 8.10 17.57
CA GLY A 255 -8.04 8.88 18.25
C GLY A 255 -8.45 9.63 19.53
N GLY A 256 -9.51 9.19 20.23
CA GLY A 256 -10.04 9.81 21.45
C GLY A 256 -11.53 9.51 21.68
N THR A 257 -12.32 10.49 22.14
CA THR A 257 -13.73 10.28 22.52
C THR A 257 -14.75 10.71 21.47
N GLU A 258 -14.35 11.49 20.46
CA GLU A 258 -15.27 11.93 19.41
C GLU A 258 -15.44 10.86 18.33
N SER A 259 -16.61 10.87 17.69
CA SER A 259 -16.95 9.95 16.62
C SER A 259 -17.39 10.72 15.38
N TYR A 260 -17.06 10.19 14.21
CA TYR A 260 -17.34 10.80 12.92
C TYR A 260 -17.93 9.78 11.95
N SER A 261 -18.69 10.25 10.96
CA SER A 261 -19.20 9.41 9.87
C SER A 261 -18.15 9.07 8.82
N TYR A 262 -16.95 9.67 8.91
CA TYR A 262 -15.83 9.43 8.01
C TYR A 262 -14.52 9.37 8.79
N ASN A 263 -13.59 8.56 8.30
CA ASN A 263 -12.24 8.44 8.83
C ASN A 263 -11.21 8.43 7.71
N VAL A 264 -10.01 8.91 8.02
CA VAL A 264 -8.82 8.76 7.17
C VAL A 264 -8.01 7.61 7.72
N ALA A 265 -7.76 6.59 6.89
CA ALA A 265 -7.02 5.41 7.28
C ALA A 265 -6.05 4.98 6.17
N SER A 266 -5.06 4.17 6.55
CA SER A 266 -4.01 3.69 5.67
C SER A 266 -3.87 2.19 5.72
N GLY A 267 -3.54 1.59 4.58
CA GLY A 267 -3.28 0.16 4.45
C GLY A 267 -3.51 -0.33 3.03
N THR A 268 -2.93 -1.49 2.71
CA THR A 268 -3.35 -2.28 1.54
C THR A 268 -4.84 -2.66 1.63
N SER A 269 -5.39 -2.68 2.85
CA SER A 269 -6.84 -2.77 3.12
C SER A 269 -7.68 -1.67 2.48
N MET A 270 -7.10 -0.50 2.22
CA MET A 270 -7.74 0.63 1.53
C MET A 270 -7.45 0.58 0.02
N ALA A 271 -6.30 0.02 -0.38
CA ALA A 271 -5.94 -0.15 -1.78
C ALA A 271 -6.80 -1.22 -2.49
N ALA A 272 -6.99 -2.39 -1.86
CA ALA A 272 -7.78 -3.49 -2.40
C ALA A 272 -9.19 -3.08 -2.88
N PRO A 273 -10.03 -2.36 -2.09
CA PRO A 273 -11.37 -1.98 -2.55
C PRO A 273 -11.39 -0.98 -3.70
N HIS A 274 -10.34 -0.18 -3.92
CA HIS A 274 -10.23 0.64 -5.14
C HIS A 274 -10.16 -0.25 -6.39
N VAL A 275 -9.29 -1.26 -6.35
CA VAL A 275 -9.14 -2.22 -7.44
C VAL A 275 -10.40 -3.08 -7.60
N THR A 276 -11.06 -3.48 -6.51
CA THR A 276 -12.37 -4.16 -6.55
C THR A 276 -13.41 -3.33 -7.31
N GLY A 277 -13.48 -2.01 -7.06
CA GLY A 277 -14.38 -1.12 -7.80
C GLY A 277 -14.08 -1.11 -9.30
N ILE A 278 -12.80 -1.08 -9.67
CA ILE A 278 -12.36 -1.14 -11.08
C ILE A 278 -12.75 -2.49 -11.69
N VAL A 279 -12.52 -3.61 -11.00
CA VAL A 279 -12.94 -4.95 -11.46
C VAL A 279 -14.44 -4.99 -11.74
N ALA A 280 -15.27 -4.41 -10.86
CA ALA A 280 -16.72 -4.38 -11.08
C ALA A 280 -17.10 -3.59 -12.35
N LEU A 281 -16.42 -2.46 -12.61
CA LEU A 281 -16.64 -1.67 -13.83
C LEU A 281 -16.19 -2.43 -15.09
N VAL A 282 -15.06 -3.14 -15.03
CA VAL A 282 -14.57 -3.97 -16.13
C VAL A 282 -15.52 -5.12 -16.39
N LYS A 283 -16.00 -5.83 -15.36
CA LYS A 283 -17.01 -6.89 -15.53
C LYS A 283 -18.33 -6.37 -16.08
N LYS A 284 -18.69 -5.11 -15.80
CA LYS A 284 -19.85 -4.48 -16.42
C LYS A 284 -19.66 -4.22 -17.92
N ALA A 285 -18.46 -3.79 -18.33
CA ALA A 285 -18.12 -3.55 -19.73
C ALA A 285 -17.91 -4.86 -20.50
N HIS A 286 -17.32 -5.86 -19.84
CA HIS A 286 -16.96 -7.17 -20.40
C HIS A 286 -17.50 -8.32 -19.54
N PRO A 287 -18.81 -8.61 -19.58
CA PRO A 287 -19.43 -9.62 -18.72
C PRO A 287 -18.84 -11.02 -18.88
N GLU A 288 -18.45 -11.37 -20.11
CA GLU A 288 -17.94 -12.70 -20.49
C GLU A 288 -16.46 -12.92 -20.14
N TRP A 289 -15.74 -11.89 -19.70
CA TRP A 289 -14.33 -12.05 -19.36
C TRP A 289 -14.16 -12.90 -18.10
N SER A 290 -13.20 -13.81 -18.18
CA SER A 290 -12.77 -14.61 -17.04
C SER A 290 -12.14 -13.73 -15.96
N PRO A 291 -12.05 -14.21 -14.70
CA PRO A 291 -11.27 -13.54 -13.66
C PRO A 291 -9.83 -13.21 -14.10
N SER A 292 -9.18 -14.13 -14.80
CA SER A 292 -7.81 -14.00 -15.28
C SER A 292 -7.67 -12.94 -16.36
N ALA A 293 -8.62 -12.85 -17.30
CA ALA A 293 -8.66 -11.81 -18.32
C ALA A 293 -8.84 -10.42 -17.71
N VAL A 294 -9.76 -10.27 -16.75
CA VAL A 294 -9.94 -8.99 -16.03
C VAL A 294 -8.68 -8.61 -15.25
N LYS A 295 -8.08 -9.56 -14.53
CA LYS A 295 -6.82 -9.37 -13.83
C LYS A 295 -5.70 -8.96 -14.78
N SER A 296 -5.57 -9.63 -15.91
CA SER A 296 -4.58 -9.32 -16.94
C SER A 296 -4.76 -7.91 -17.48
N ALA A 297 -5.98 -7.51 -17.82
CA ALA A 297 -6.28 -6.16 -18.29
C ALA A 297 -5.83 -5.10 -17.29
N ILE A 298 -6.09 -5.30 -15.99
CA ILE A 298 -5.68 -4.38 -14.92
C ILE A 298 -4.16 -4.25 -14.84
N MET A 299 -3.45 -5.36 -14.96
CA MET A 299 -1.99 -5.39 -14.83
C MET A 299 -1.30 -4.81 -16.06
N THR A 300 -1.67 -5.23 -17.26
CA THR A 300 -1.01 -4.84 -18.51
C THR A 300 -1.27 -3.38 -18.91
N THR A 301 -2.34 -2.77 -18.41
CA THR A 301 -2.68 -1.36 -18.68
C THR A 301 -2.27 -0.39 -17.58
N SER A 302 -1.62 -0.89 -16.53
CA SER A 302 -1.14 -0.08 -15.41
C SER A 302 -0.01 0.88 -15.80
N SER A 303 0.26 1.88 -14.95
CA SER A 303 1.33 2.85 -15.14
C SER A 303 2.49 2.60 -14.18
N THR A 304 3.72 2.59 -14.71
CA THR A 304 4.93 2.62 -13.88
C THR A 304 5.46 4.04 -13.62
N ALA A 305 4.75 5.05 -14.12
CA ALA A 305 5.09 6.45 -13.98
C ALA A 305 4.24 7.17 -12.92
N ASP A 306 4.86 8.12 -12.24
CA ASP A 306 4.21 9.09 -11.35
C ASP A 306 3.55 10.25 -12.13
N ASN A 307 2.90 11.14 -11.40
CA ASN A 307 2.24 12.34 -11.93
C ASN A 307 3.21 13.45 -12.42
N ALA A 308 4.52 13.19 -12.38
CA ALA A 308 5.55 13.98 -13.03
C ALA A 308 6.13 13.29 -14.29
N GLY A 309 5.69 12.06 -14.61
CA GLY A 309 6.18 11.27 -15.73
C GLY A 309 7.48 10.52 -15.43
N HIS A 310 7.91 10.45 -14.17
CA HIS A 310 9.09 9.72 -13.74
C HIS A 310 8.73 8.33 -13.22
N PRO A 311 9.67 7.36 -13.16
CA PRO A 311 9.41 6.07 -12.55
C PRO A 311 8.90 6.21 -11.11
N ILE A 312 7.90 5.42 -10.74
CA ILE A 312 7.39 5.34 -9.36
C ILE A 312 8.55 5.02 -8.40
N MET A 313 8.55 5.71 -7.26
CA MET A 313 9.57 5.55 -6.23
C MET A 313 9.04 4.77 -5.03
N ASP A 314 9.97 4.16 -4.28
CA ASP A 314 9.73 3.57 -2.98
C ASP A 314 9.67 4.63 -1.86
N GLU A 315 9.45 4.18 -0.63
CA GLU A 315 9.32 5.02 0.55
C GLU A 315 10.58 5.82 0.89
N GLU A 316 11.75 5.46 0.36
CA GLU A 316 13.01 6.17 0.52
C GLU A 316 13.34 7.08 -0.67
N HIS A 317 12.40 7.26 -1.62
CA HIS A 317 12.60 7.97 -2.88
C HIS A 317 13.66 7.33 -3.80
N ARG A 318 13.84 6.01 -3.72
CA ARG A 318 14.60 5.22 -4.70
C ARG A 318 13.62 4.68 -5.75
N LYS A 319 14.12 4.26 -6.92
CA LYS A 319 13.26 3.62 -7.93
C LYS A 319 12.59 2.38 -7.34
N ALA A 320 11.26 2.29 -7.39
CA ALA A 320 10.54 1.15 -6.86
C ALA A 320 10.83 -0.13 -7.65
N SER A 321 10.97 -1.24 -6.93
CA SER A 321 11.10 -2.56 -7.55
C SER A 321 9.73 -3.12 -7.95
N PHE A 322 9.73 -4.06 -8.88
CA PHE A 322 8.53 -4.81 -9.25
C PHE A 322 7.95 -5.62 -8.07
N TYR A 323 8.78 -5.98 -7.08
CA TYR A 323 8.33 -6.57 -5.80
C TYR A 323 7.58 -5.59 -4.89
N SER A 324 7.51 -4.31 -5.28
CA SER A 324 6.83 -3.25 -4.53
C SER A 324 5.57 -2.76 -5.24
N ILE A 325 5.64 -2.63 -6.57
CA ILE A 325 4.55 -2.05 -7.40
C ILE A 325 3.80 -3.08 -8.24
N GLY A 326 4.29 -4.33 -8.33
CA GLY A 326 3.80 -5.30 -9.29
C GLY A 326 3.96 -4.78 -10.72
N ALA A 327 2.88 -4.82 -11.49
CA ALA A 327 2.85 -4.25 -12.83
C ALA A 327 2.91 -2.70 -12.84
N GLY A 328 2.50 -2.03 -11.76
CA GLY A 328 2.44 -0.57 -11.66
C GLY A 328 1.27 -0.06 -10.82
N HIS A 329 1.01 1.25 -10.89
CA HIS A 329 -0.19 1.85 -10.35
C HIS A 329 -1.37 1.64 -11.31
N VAL A 330 -2.53 1.25 -10.78
CA VAL A 330 -3.72 1.02 -11.59
C VAL A 330 -4.14 2.25 -12.39
N ASP A 331 -4.47 2.07 -13.68
CA ASP A 331 -5.02 3.10 -14.55
C ASP A 331 -6.43 2.70 -15.01
N ALA A 332 -7.44 3.16 -14.26
CA ALA A 332 -8.84 2.80 -14.50
C ALA A 332 -9.35 3.17 -15.90
N ALA A 333 -8.75 4.16 -16.57
CA ALA A 333 -9.21 4.63 -17.88
C ALA A 333 -8.83 3.68 -19.02
N LYS A 334 -7.74 2.93 -18.86
CA LYS A 334 -7.22 2.03 -19.90
C LYS A 334 -7.71 0.59 -19.79
N VAL A 335 -8.15 0.15 -18.60
CA VAL A 335 -8.45 -1.27 -18.31
C VAL A 335 -9.55 -1.86 -19.21
N VAL A 336 -10.50 -1.05 -19.67
CA VAL A 336 -11.63 -1.54 -20.49
C VAL A 336 -11.23 -1.88 -21.93
N ASP A 337 -10.06 -1.46 -22.40
CA ASP A 337 -9.58 -1.79 -23.74
C ASP A 337 -8.07 -2.09 -23.72
N PRO A 338 -7.67 -3.26 -23.18
CA PRO A 338 -6.28 -3.63 -23.03
C PRO A 338 -5.64 -4.12 -24.34
N GLY A 339 -6.44 -4.31 -25.40
CA GLY A 339 -6.05 -4.97 -26.66
C GLY A 339 -5.82 -6.48 -26.51
N LEU A 340 -4.90 -6.89 -25.64
CA LEU A 340 -4.54 -8.29 -25.37
C LEU A 340 -4.72 -8.64 -23.89
N VAL A 341 -5.13 -9.87 -23.63
CA VAL A 341 -5.20 -10.45 -22.29
C VAL A 341 -4.52 -11.82 -22.24
N TYR A 342 -3.86 -12.08 -21.11
CA TYR A 342 -3.30 -13.37 -20.73
C TYR A 342 -4.36 -14.11 -19.92
N ASP A 343 -5.12 -14.97 -20.60
CA ASP A 343 -6.21 -15.72 -19.98
C ASP A 343 -5.68 -17.05 -19.39
N LEU A 344 -6.26 -17.46 -18.27
CA LEU A 344 -5.92 -18.67 -17.52
C LEU A 344 -7.22 -19.27 -16.98
N ASP A 345 -7.40 -20.58 -17.18
CA ASP A 345 -8.57 -21.30 -16.69
C ASP A 345 -8.26 -22.19 -15.47
N VAL A 346 -9.29 -22.92 -15.03
CA VAL A 346 -9.19 -23.84 -13.89
C VAL A 346 -8.17 -24.96 -14.16
N GLY A 347 -8.08 -25.43 -15.40
CA GLY A 347 -7.11 -26.46 -15.81
C GLY A 347 -5.68 -25.95 -15.71
N ASP A 348 -5.41 -24.73 -16.18
CA ASP A 348 -4.09 -24.11 -16.11
C ASP A 348 -3.60 -23.96 -14.66
N TYR A 349 -4.43 -23.39 -13.79
CA TYR A 349 -4.09 -23.28 -12.37
C TYR A 349 -3.98 -24.65 -11.69
N SER A 350 -4.79 -25.65 -12.09
CA SER A 350 -4.66 -27.02 -11.55
C SER A 350 -3.33 -27.66 -11.94
N ALA A 351 -2.93 -27.51 -13.21
CA ALA A 351 -1.65 -28.00 -13.72
C ALA A 351 -0.46 -27.27 -13.06
N TYR A 352 -0.61 -25.97 -12.79
CA TYR A 352 0.38 -25.20 -12.03
C TYR A 352 0.54 -25.71 -10.60
N ILE A 353 -0.57 -25.94 -9.88
CA ILE A 353 -0.51 -26.52 -8.53
C ILE A 353 0.15 -27.90 -8.56
N CYS A 354 -0.12 -28.71 -9.59
CA CYS A 354 0.54 -30.00 -9.79
C CYS A 354 2.06 -29.87 -9.93
N GLY A 355 2.55 -28.88 -10.68
CA GLY A 355 3.97 -28.62 -10.84
C GLY A 355 4.63 -28.06 -9.59
N LEU A 356 3.92 -27.25 -8.82
CA LEU A 356 4.45 -26.56 -7.63
C LEU A 356 4.40 -27.42 -6.36
N LEU A 357 3.26 -28.07 -6.08
CA LEU A 357 2.97 -28.73 -4.80
C LEU A 357 2.57 -30.21 -4.94
N GLY A 358 2.31 -30.66 -6.16
CA GLY A 358 1.91 -32.04 -6.45
C GLY A 358 0.42 -32.33 -6.24
N GLU A 359 0.04 -33.58 -6.51
CA GLU A 359 -1.36 -34.00 -6.58
C GLU A 359 -2.16 -33.87 -5.26
N PRO A 360 -1.62 -34.22 -4.07
CA PRO A 360 -2.37 -34.07 -2.83
C PRO A 360 -2.79 -32.63 -2.57
N ALA A 361 -1.88 -31.67 -2.81
CA ALA A 361 -2.15 -30.25 -2.69
C ALA A 361 -3.18 -29.78 -3.72
N MET A 362 -3.06 -30.22 -4.97
CA MET A 362 -4.04 -29.92 -6.01
C MET A 362 -5.45 -30.40 -5.63
N LYS A 363 -5.59 -31.62 -5.11
CA LYS A 363 -6.90 -32.15 -4.65
C LYS A 363 -7.48 -31.33 -3.49
N THR A 364 -6.64 -30.89 -2.56
CA THR A 364 -7.05 -30.03 -1.44
C THR A 364 -7.53 -28.67 -1.93
N ILE A 365 -6.74 -27.99 -2.77
CA ILE A 365 -7.03 -26.62 -3.25
C ILE A 365 -8.25 -26.62 -4.19
N THR A 366 -8.35 -27.58 -5.09
CA THR A 366 -9.48 -27.69 -6.03
C THR A 366 -10.75 -28.22 -5.37
N GLY A 367 -10.63 -28.86 -4.20
CA GLY A 367 -11.71 -29.60 -3.56
C GLY A 367 -12.21 -30.80 -4.40
N ASN A 368 -11.45 -31.24 -5.41
CA ASN A 368 -11.86 -32.30 -6.33
C ASN A 368 -10.94 -33.53 -6.20
N SER A 369 -11.40 -34.53 -5.45
CA SER A 369 -10.65 -35.77 -5.20
C SER A 369 -10.47 -36.66 -6.45
N SER A 370 -11.25 -36.42 -7.50
CA SER A 370 -11.20 -37.20 -8.75
C SER A 370 -10.19 -36.64 -9.76
N LEU A 371 -9.74 -35.39 -9.59
CA LEU A 371 -8.73 -34.78 -10.45
C LEU A 371 -7.37 -35.42 -10.18
N THR A 372 -6.55 -35.61 -11.22
CA THR A 372 -5.18 -36.13 -11.10
C THR A 372 -4.23 -35.27 -11.89
N CYS A 373 -2.97 -35.16 -11.44
CA CYS A 373 -1.96 -34.38 -12.16
C CYS A 373 -1.63 -34.99 -13.53
N ALA A 374 -1.81 -36.30 -13.69
CA ALA A 374 -1.69 -36.94 -15.00
C ALA A 374 -2.78 -36.47 -15.99
N ALA A 375 -3.98 -36.13 -15.50
CA ALA A 375 -5.09 -35.70 -16.33
C ALA A 375 -5.04 -34.21 -16.72
N VAL A 376 -4.62 -33.34 -15.79
CA VAL A 376 -4.53 -31.88 -16.05
C VAL A 376 -3.16 -31.45 -16.56
N GLY A 377 -2.13 -32.30 -16.43
CA GLY A 377 -0.75 -31.96 -16.75
C GLY A 377 -0.03 -31.30 -15.58
N SER A 378 1.15 -30.76 -15.88
CA SER A 378 2.03 -30.10 -14.91
C SER A 378 2.70 -28.91 -15.56
N ILE A 379 2.48 -27.72 -15.01
CA ILE A 379 3.13 -26.48 -15.45
C ILE A 379 4.24 -26.16 -14.43
N PRO A 380 5.51 -26.08 -14.86
CA PRO A 380 6.59 -25.63 -13.99
C PRO A 380 6.36 -24.22 -13.46
N GLU A 381 6.88 -23.96 -12.27
CA GLU A 381 6.70 -22.72 -11.52
C GLU A 381 6.95 -21.44 -12.34
N ALA A 382 7.97 -21.42 -13.20
CA ALA A 382 8.33 -20.26 -14.01
C ALA A 382 7.59 -20.15 -15.37
N GLN A 383 6.57 -20.99 -15.61
CA GLN A 383 5.90 -21.13 -16.91
C GLN A 383 4.39 -20.90 -16.88
N LEU A 384 3.84 -20.45 -15.75
CA LEU A 384 2.44 -20.01 -15.74
C LEU A 384 2.27 -18.82 -16.70
N ASN A 385 1.24 -18.85 -17.54
CA ASN A 385 0.90 -17.78 -18.50
C ASN A 385 0.37 -16.53 -17.77
N TYR A 386 1.21 -15.94 -16.91
CA TYR A 386 0.87 -14.89 -15.97
C TYR A 386 1.34 -13.52 -16.48
N PRO A 387 0.52 -12.46 -16.36
CA PRO A 387 0.89 -11.12 -16.80
C PRO A 387 1.88 -10.51 -15.79
N ASP A 388 3.18 -10.68 -15.98
CA ASP A 388 4.19 -10.07 -15.11
C ASP A 388 4.64 -8.68 -15.61
N ALA A 389 5.32 -7.92 -14.74
CA ALA A 389 5.75 -6.53 -14.99
C ALA A 389 6.63 -6.34 -16.25
N ASP A 390 7.25 -7.41 -16.75
CA ASP A 390 8.02 -7.41 -18.00
C ASP A 390 7.10 -7.38 -19.24
N ALA A 391 5.90 -7.96 -19.15
CA ALA A 391 4.93 -8.00 -20.25
C ALA A 391 4.30 -6.62 -20.53
N GLY A 392 4.09 -5.79 -19.50
CA GLY A 392 3.60 -4.42 -19.65
C GLY A 392 4.58 -3.48 -20.36
N GLN A 393 5.89 -3.69 -20.18
CA GLN A 393 6.93 -2.91 -20.88
C GLN A 393 7.04 -3.29 -22.37
N LEU A 394 6.69 -4.52 -22.74
CA LEU A 394 6.68 -4.97 -24.13
C LEU A 394 5.56 -4.34 -24.96
N ALA A 395 4.48 -3.87 -24.34
CA ALA A 395 3.35 -3.24 -25.04
C ALA A 395 3.62 -1.79 -25.49
N GLU A 396 4.48 -1.04 -24.79
CA GLU A 396 4.78 0.37 -25.11
C GLU A 396 6.11 0.58 -25.87
N GLY A 397 6.96 -0.45 -25.95
CA GLY A 397 8.32 -0.32 -26.49
C GLY A 397 8.74 -1.44 -27.43
N SER A 398 8.44 -1.31 -28.72
CA SER A 398 9.13 -1.99 -29.82
C SER A 398 9.13 -3.54 -29.82
N LEU A 399 8.29 -4.13 -30.68
CA LEU A 399 8.63 -5.40 -31.32
C LEU A 399 9.89 -5.19 -32.19
N ARG A 400 11.07 -5.37 -31.61
CA ARG A 400 12.32 -5.58 -32.34
C ARG A 400 12.72 -7.04 -32.22
N TRP A 401 12.67 -7.74 -33.35
CA TRP A 401 13.37 -9.00 -33.53
C TRP A 401 14.86 -8.76 -33.27
N VAL A 402 15.42 -9.36 -32.22
CA VAL A 402 16.85 -9.37 -31.97
C VAL A 402 17.34 -10.81 -31.96
N SER A 403 18.34 -11.03 -32.82
CA SER A 403 18.96 -12.28 -33.23
C SER A 403 19.75 -13.00 -32.13
N GLU A 404 19.78 -14.33 -32.30
CA GLU A 404 20.81 -15.33 -31.94
C GLU A 404 21.79 -14.99 -30.79
N ASP A 405 21.70 -15.82 -29.73
CA ASP A 405 22.75 -16.19 -28.77
C ASP A 405 22.78 -15.63 -27.34
N HIS A 406 21.76 -14.95 -26.81
CA HIS A 406 21.56 -14.87 -25.34
C HIS A 406 20.08 -14.95 -24.97
N VAL A 407 19.70 -16.02 -24.28
CA VAL A 407 18.31 -16.42 -24.03
C VAL A 407 17.81 -15.82 -22.72
N VAL A 408 17.07 -14.71 -22.78
CA VAL A 408 16.00 -14.43 -21.80
C VAL A 408 14.76 -15.14 -22.32
N ARG A 409 14.49 -16.33 -21.77
CA ARG A 409 13.27 -17.09 -22.04
C ARG A 409 12.09 -16.33 -21.46
N SER A 410 11.36 -15.59 -22.30
CA SER A 410 9.91 -15.55 -22.16
C SER A 410 9.34 -16.60 -23.12
N PRO A 411 8.88 -17.78 -22.62
CA PRO A 411 8.10 -18.71 -23.43
C PRO A 411 6.62 -18.31 -23.53
N ILE A 412 6.25 -17.09 -23.10
CA ILE A 412 4.86 -16.68 -22.81
C ILE A 412 4.31 -15.77 -23.92
N ILE A 413 4.33 -16.26 -25.16
CA ILE A 413 3.37 -15.82 -26.20
C ILE A 413 2.82 -17.08 -26.85
N ALA A 414 2.29 -18.01 -26.05
CA ALA A 414 1.58 -19.15 -26.59
C ALA A 414 0.07 -18.87 -26.72
N ASP A 415 -0.52 -18.09 -25.80
CA ASP A 415 -1.99 -17.95 -25.71
C ASP A 415 -2.47 -16.54 -25.30
N ALA A 416 -1.88 -15.49 -25.85
CA ALA A 416 -2.48 -14.15 -25.75
C ALA A 416 -3.74 -14.11 -26.63
N ARG A 417 -4.90 -13.85 -26.02
CA ARG A 417 -6.16 -13.73 -26.76
C ARG A 417 -6.37 -12.28 -27.19
N VAL A 418 -6.68 -12.10 -28.48
CA VAL A 418 -7.15 -10.81 -29.00
C VAL A 418 -8.55 -10.57 -28.45
N VAL A 419 -8.74 -9.43 -27.78
CA VAL A 419 -10.07 -8.99 -27.36
C VAL A 419 -10.89 -8.63 -28.60
N PRO A 420 -12.04 -9.27 -28.87
CA PRO A 420 -12.97 -8.77 -29.86
C PRO A 420 -13.53 -7.44 -29.37
N THR A 421 -13.34 -6.37 -30.15
CA THR A 421 -13.89 -5.03 -29.90
C THR A 421 -15.40 -5.00 -29.90
#